data_AF-A0A3S5HUB3-F1
#
_entry.id   AF-A0A3S5HUB3-F1
#
_cell.length_a   1.000
_cell.length_b   1.000
_cell.length_c   1.000
_cell.angle_alpha   90.00
_cell.angle_beta   90.00
_cell.angle_gamma   90.00
#
_symmetry.space_group_name_H-M   'P 1'
#
loop_
_entity.id
_entity.type
_entity.pdbx_description
1 polymer ?
#
loop_
_entity_poly.entity_id
_entity_poly.type
_entity_poly.pdbx_seq_one_letter_code
_entity_poly.pdbx_strand_id
1 'polypeptide(L)' 'VWPYTLDYKIPHECKSGTCPTKSFPGVWEVPLNAHYVEGFEGGHCPYLDQCVLHNHDPDDVFEWLREDFSKYYDQNRAPY' A
#
# COMPACT_ATOMS: atom_id res chain seq x y z
N VAL A 1 -6.02 -1.30 3.19
CA VAL A 1 -7.07 -0.36 3.67
C VAL A 1 -8.04 -0.11 2.52
N TRP A 2 -9.35 -0.06 2.80
CA TRP A 2 -10.36 0.27 1.78
C TRP A 2 -10.46 1.79 1.56
N PRO A 3 -10.85 2.27 0.37
CA PRO A 3 -11.16 3.67 0.15
C PRO A 3 -12.15 4.22 1.18
N TYR A 4 -11.95 5.45 1.62
CA TYR A 4 -12.75 6.09 2.65
C TYR A 4 -12.94 7.58 2.37
N THR A 5 -13.97 8.17 2.99
CA THR A 5 -14.23 9.61 2.91
C THR A 5 -13.50 10.37 4.01
N LEU A 6 -13.10 11.61 3.72
CA LEU A 6 -12.53 12.54 4.71
C LEU A 6 -13.60 13.24 5.57
N ASP A 7 -14.82 12.72 5.61
CA ASP A 7 -15.89 13.17 6.50
C ASP A 7 -15.49 13.03 7.98
N TYR A 8 -14.68 12.01 8.30
CA TYR A 8 -14.22 11.65 9.63
C TYR A 8 -12.69 11.53 9.69
N LYS A 9 -12.17 11.26 10.90
CA LYS A 9 -10.74 11.02 11.14
C LYS A 9 -10.24 9.84 10.30
N ILE A 10 -9.05 10.01 9.71
CA ILE A 10 -8.34 8.98 8.93
C ILE A 10 -8.21 7.67 9.75
N PRO A 11 -8.56 6.50 9.19
CA PRO A 11 -8.62 5.21 9.90
C PRO A 11 -7.27 4.48 9.99
N HIS A 12 -6.16 5.15 9.67
CA HIS A 12 -4.81 4.57 9.71
C HIS A 12 -3.77 5.59 10.17
N GLU A 13 -2.55 5.13 10.42
CA GLU A 13 -1.42 5.98 10.75
C GLU A 13 -0.98 6.81 9.53
N CYS A 14 -0.65 8.08 9.77
CA CYS A 14 -0.12 8.96 8.74
C CYS A 14 1.37 8.68 8.50
N LYS A 15 1.73 8.13 7.33
CA LYS A 15 3.14 7.88 6.96
C LYS A 15 3.86 9.11 6.37
N SER A 16 3.15 10.04 5.72
CA SER A 16 3.74 11.23 5.10
C SER A 16 4.07 12.37 6.08
N GLY A 17 3.63 12.28 7.34
CA GLY A 17 3.76 13.34 8.35
C GLY A 17 2.80 14.54 8.16
N THR A 18 2.25 14.75 6.96
CA THR A 18 1.40 15.90 6.59
C THR A 18 -0.03 15.51 6.20
N CYS A 19 -0.64 14.56 6.91
CA CYS A 19 -1.99 14.11 6.57
C CYS A 19 -3.08 15.10 7.02
N PRO A 20 -4.23 15.15 6.32
CA PRO A 20 -5.37 15.96 6.71
C PRO A 20 -5.85 15.67 8.15
N THR A 21 -6.07 16.72 8.95
CA THR A 21 -6.57 16.61 10.34
C THR A 21 -7.98 17.18 10.53
N LYS A 22 -8.54 17.82 9.50
CA LYS A 22 -9.90 18.38 9.48
C LYS A 22 -10.82 17.49 8.64
N SER A 23 -12.12 17.63 8.84
CA SER A 23 -13.12 16.99 7.98
C SER A 23 -13.24 17.72 6.64
N PHE A 24 -13.26 16.95 5.55
CA PHE A 24 -13.50 17.42 4.18
C PHE A 24 -14.66 16.59 3.57
N PRO A 25 -15.93 16.98 3.85
CA PRO A 25 -17.08 16.19 3.48
C PRO A 25 -17.19 15.90 1.99
N GLY A 26 -17.45 14.64 1.62
CA GLY A 26 -17.63 14.18 0.24
C GLY A 26 -16.33 13.98 -0.55
N VAL A 27 -15.16 14.27 0.03
CA VAL A 27 -13.86 13.96 -0.58
C VAL A 27 -13.48 12.52 -0.26
N TRP A 28 -13.15 11.76 -1.31
CA TRP A 28 -12.69 10.39 -1.21
C TRP A 28 -11.17 10.31 -1.23
N GLU A 29 -10.61 9.49 -0.35
CA GLU A 29 -9.24 9.04 -0.37
C GLU A 29 -9.19 7.60 -0.88
N VAL A 30 -8.39 7.38 -1.93
CA VAL A 30 -8.06 6.04 -2.41
C VAL A 30 -6.63 5.74 -1.95
N PRO A 31 -6.45 5.00 -0.83
CA PRO A 31 -5.15 4.87 -0.20
C PRO A 31 -4.20 4.04 -1.06
N LEU A 32 -2.95 4.49 -1.16
CA LEU A 32 -1.84 3.69 -1.67
C LEU A 32 -1.38 2.73 -0.57
N ASN A 33 -1.92 1.51 -0.58
CA ASN A 33 -1.50 0.47 0.35
C ASN A 33 -0.07 0.03 0.01
N ALA A 34 0.87 0.24 0.94
CA ALA A 34 2.27 -0.04 0.68
C ALA A 34 2.54 -1.55 0.50
N HIS A 35 3.28 -1.89 -0.55
CA HIS A 35 3.88 -3.20 -0.74
C HIS A 35 5.04 -3.39 0.26
N TYR A 36 5.50 -4.62 0.41
CA TYR A 36 6.64 -4.93 1.27
C TYR A 36 7.56 -5.94 0.60
N VAL A 37 8.85 -5.61 0.57
CA VAL A 37 9.92 -6.50 0.12
C VAL A 37 10.73 -6.92 1.34
N GLU A 38 10.92 -8.23 1.52
CA GLU A 38 11.80 -8.77 2.56
C GLU A 38 13.28 -8.65 2.15
N GLY A 39 14.15 -8.31 3.10
CA GLY A 39 15.60 -8.28 2.86
C GLY A 39 16.31 -7.12 3.55
N PHE A 40 17.64 -7.07 3.41
CA PHE A 40 18.49 -6.02 4.00
C PHE A 40 18.22 -4.64 3.38
N GLU A 41 17.96 -4.60 2.07
CA GLU A 41 17.54 -3.39 1.33
C GLU A 41 16.00 -3.33 1.16
N GLY A 42 15.28 -4.26 1.79
CA GLY A 42 13.83 -4.35 1.74
C GLY A 42 13.14 -3.25 2.56
N GLY A 43 11.82 -3.15 2.41
CA GLY A 43 11.04 -2.15 3.10
C GLY A 43 9.64 -1.96 2.52
N HIS A 44 8.94 -0.97 3.08
CA HIS A 44 7.62 -0.57 2.59
C HIS A 44 7.75 0.36 1.39
N CYS A 45 7.10 0.03 0.28
CA CYS A 45 7.10 0.81 -0.95
C CYS A 45 5.66 1.06 -1.42
N PRO A 46 5.19 2.31 -1.50
CA PRO A 46 3.86 2.63 -2.03
C PRO A 46 3.80 2.58 -3.56
N TYR A 47 4.95 2.66 -4.23
CA TYR A 47 5.08 2.56 -5.68
C TYR A 47 6.03 1.42 -6.04
N LEU A 48 5.70 0.64 -7.08
CA LEU A 48 6.46 -0.54 -7.47
C LEU A 48 7.88 -0.23 -7.97
N ASP A 49 8.08 0.93 -8.59
CA ASP A 49 9.40 1.41 -9.04
C ASP A 49 10.35 1.76 -7.88
N GLN A 50 9.80 1.98 -6.68
CA GLN A 50 10.55 2.20 -5.45
C GLN A 50 10.83 0.91 -4.68
N CYS A 51 10.15 -0.20 -5.00
CA CYS A 51 10.46 -1.49 -4.43
C CYS A 51 11.82 -1.95 -4.99
N VAL A 52 12.73 -2.42 -4.12
CA VAL A 52 14.09 -2.86 -4.52
C VAL A 52 14.02 -4.21 -5.23
N LEU A 53 13.41 -4.23 -6.42
CA LEU A 53 13.20 -5.40 -7.27
C LEU A 53 14.25 -5.50 -8.41
N HIS A 54 15.15 -4.52 -8.51
CA HIS A 54 16.02 -4.29 -9.66
C HIS A 54 17.02 -5.43 -9.97
N ASN A 55 17.29 -6.32 -9.02
CA ASN A 55 18.23 -7.43 -9.16
C ASN A 55 17.54 -8.81 -9.15
N HIS A 56 16.21 -8.86 -9.21
CA HIS A 56 15.46 -10.11 -9.18
C HIS A 56 15.28 -10.72 -10.56
N ASP A 57 15.29 -12.05 -10.62
CA ASP A 57 14.89 -12.79 -11.81
C ASP A 57 13.39 -12.54 -12.11
N PRO A 58 12.95 -12.51 -13.37
CA PRO A 58 11.54 -12.36 -13.71
C PRO A 58 10.61 -13.35 -12.98
N ASP A 59 11.05 -14.59 -12.74
CA ASP A 59 10.26 -15.58 -12.01
C ASP A 59 10.11 -15.20 -10.53
N ASP A 60 11.16 -14.66 -9.91
CA ASP A 60 11.12 -14.16 -8.53
C ASP A 60 10.16 -12.98 -8.39
N VAL A 61 10.16 -12.06 -9.37
CA VAL A 61 9.25 -10.90 -9.39
C VAL A 61 7.80 -11.36 -9.54
N PHE A 62 7.54 -12.35 -10.41
CA PHE A 62 6.21 -12.91 -10.58
C PHE A 62 5.69 -13.56 -9.29
N GLU A 63 6.53 -14.37 -8.64
CA GLU A 63 6.19 -15.01 -7.37
C GLU A 63 5.92 -13.98 -6.28
N TRP A 64 6.76 -12.95 -6.17
CA TRP A 64 6.53 -11.85 -5.23
C TRP A 64 5.20 -11.10 -5.50
N LEU A 65 4.87 -10.79 -6.76
CA LEU A 65 3.60 -10.15 -7.11
C LEU A 65 2.40 -11.04 -6.72
N ARG A 66 2.51 -12.36 -6.90
CA ARG A 66 1.47 -13.31 -6.51
C ARG A 66 1.29 -13.36 -5.00
N GLU A 67 2.38 -13.40 -4.24
CA GLU A 67 2.35 -13.36 -2.78
C GLU A 67 1.72 -12.06 -2.29
N ASP A 68 2.13 -10.92 -2.86
CA ASP A 68 1.64 -9.62 -2.46
C ASP A 68 0.15 -9.45 -2.77
N PHE A 69 -0.33 -9.89 -3.95
CA PHE A 69 -1.75 -9.97 -4.27
C PHE A 69 -2.53 -10.84 -3.29
N SER A 70 -1.98 -12.00 -2.92
CA SER A 70 -2.64 -12.97 -2.03
C SER A 70 -2.92 -12.36 -0.65
N LYS A 71 -2.02 -11.48 -0.15
CA LYS A 71 -2.25 -10.73 1.11
C LYS A 71 -3.56 -9.95 1.09
N TYR A 72 -3.94 -9.37 -0.05
CA TYR A 72 -5.22 -8.66 -0.19
C TYR A 72 -6.36 -9.65 -0.42
N TYR A 73 -6.17 -10.60 -1.34
CA TYR A 73 -7.21 -11.53 -1.76
C TYR A 73 -7.75 -12.42 -0.63
N ASP A 74 -6.85 -12.89 0.23
CA ASP A 74 -7.16 -13.82 1.32
C ASP A 74 -7.57 -13.10 2.63
N GLN A 75 -7.40 -11.78 2.69
CA GLN A 75 -7.79 -10.97 3.85
C GLN A 75 -9.08 -10.19 3.54
N ASN A 76 -9.02 -8.85 3.60
CA ASN A 76 -10.19 -7.99 3.48
C ASN A 76 -10.50 -7.58 2.04
N ARG A 77 -9.73 -8.05 1.05
CA ARG A 77 -9.91 -7.77 -0.38
C ARG A 77 -9.94 -6.30 -0.75
N ALA A 78 -9.25 -5.46 0.03
CA ALA A 78 -9.03 -4.07 -0.35
C ALA A 78 -8.38 -3.99 -1.74
N PRO A 79 -8.60 -2.90 -2.51
CA PRO A 79 -8.02 -2.76 -3.84
C PRO A 79 -6.50 -2.95 -3.86
N TYR A 80 -6.05 -3.77 -4.81
CA TYR A 80 -4.66 -4.05 -5.16
C TYR A 80 -4.35 -3.44 -6.52
#